data_AF-A0A2E6GY63-F1
#
_entry.id   AF-A0A2E6GY63-F1
#
_cell.length_a   1.000
_cell.length_b   1.000
_cell.length_c   1.000
_cell.angle_alpha   90.00
_cell.angle_beta   90.00
_cell.angle_gamma   90.00
#
_symmetry.space_group_name_H-M   'P 1'
#
loop_
_entity.id
_entity.type
_entity.pdbx_description
1 polymer ?
#
loop_
_entity_poly.entity_id
_entity_poly.type
_entity_poly.pdbx_seq_one_letter_code
_entity_poly.pdbx_strand_id
1 'polypeptide(L)'
;MKFFLILSLLLPTLAHTHEDHLPLELSFQESQELWQRHLERSNLKNLKSKTDPSVAKAIAGGELLNIWLKKINSNRRSDNQLRLRSRSTGGTVGIPIDKPMKYGPSTIKAKLEKIIAEAPKEIIEVVYNGKPMTQTNPVKDEDFSHFGAQISNAYQIAVRWETVINRRLSHYKARKKRDVRGFYYLSKEENLDQKLKAFSSLSAKDQERIKGHLHTICLNDSLIKANCSKKLKKAIKKNKVLDFKNKYWNGAIKNWNSFWIIKRPRKDVVWNSSAPNSMKVVFKDPKDSKIANWLKENIEDEFKTDTWQMEFNFKEDGSGLAYIKFKPGVTPHVSMGNIIVMDANAPIDRESVKWTIRHEYGHILRMPDCYFEFYDEEEGLAVNYQLDVTDLMCSRSGKMNERIYKELKRVYYKK
;
A
#
# COMPACT_ATOMS: atom_id res chain seq x y z
N MET A 1 36.69 49.57 -4.41
CA MET A 1 35.39 48.95 -4.78
C MET A 1 35.61 47.48 -5.06
N LYS A 2 35.15 46.58 -4.18
CA LYS A 2 35.26 45.12 -4.36
C LYS A 2 33.91 44.59 -4.84
N PHE A 3 33.87 44.06 -6.06
CA PHE A 3 32.71 43.38 -6.64
C PHE A 3 32.56 42.00 -5.99
N PHE A 4 31.47 41.78 -5.26
CA PHE A 4 31.05 40.46 -4.80
C PHE A 4 30.20 39.80 -5.88
N LEU A 5 30.74 38.77 -6.55
CA LEU A 5 29.97 37.86 -7.40
C LEU A 5 29.12 36.95 -6.50
N ILE A 6 27.80 37.16 -6.49
CA ILE A 6 26.84 36.24 -5.88
C ILE A 6 26.60 35.12 -6.90
N LEU A 7 27.30 34.00 -6.71
CA LEU A 7 27.05 32.76 -7.44
C LEU A 7 25.76 32.14 -6.90
N SER A 8 24.63 32.49 -7.50
CA SER A 8 23.34 31.85 -7.24
C SER A 8 23.38 30.40 -7.72
N LEU A 9 23.71 29.49 -6.80
CA LEU A 9 23.46 28.06 -6.94
C LEU A 9 21.94 27.86 -7.09
N LEU A 10 21.47 27.86 -8.34
CA LEU A 10 20.19 27.30 -8.75
C LEU A 10 20.24 25.79 -8.43
N LEU A 11 20.00 25.45 -7.17
CA LEU A 11 19.63 24.08 -6.81
C LEU A 11 18.35 23.79 -7.58
N PRO A 12 18.34 22.83 -8.52
CA PRO A 12 17.09 22.39 -9.11
C PRO A 12 16.22 21.92 -7.95
N THR A 13 15.13 22.63 -7.71
CA THR A 13 14.04 22.12 -6.90
C THR A 13 13.57 20.89 -7.63
N LEU A 14 14.13 19.74 -7.26
CA LEU A 14 13.63 18.44 -7.66
C LEU A 14 12.18 18.44 -7.22
N ALA A 15 11.29 18.73 -8.16
CA ALA A 15 9.86 18.53 -8.02
C ALA A 15 9.74 17.08 -7.59
N HIS A 16 9.52 16.88 -6.29
CA HIS A 16 9.18 15.58 -5.76
C HIS A 16 7.82 15.32 -6.37
N THR A 17 7.80 14.68 -7.53
CA THR A 17 6.59 14.09 -8.08
C THR A 17 6.08 13.22 -6.96
N HIS A 18 5.01 13.65 -6.31
CA HIS A 18 4.26 12.80 -5.38
C HIS A 18 4.07 11.50 -6.14
N GLU A 19 4.74 10.44 -5.69
CA GLU A 19 4.67 9.15 -6.36
C GLU A 19 3.21 8.77 -6.39
N ASP A 20 2.68 8.45 -7.56
CA ASP A 20 1.31 7.93 -7.70
C ASP A 20 1.17 6.78 -6.70
N HIS A 21 0.39 7.03 -5.66
CA HIS A 21 0.22 6.12 -4.54
C HIS A 21 -0.56 4.91 -5.06
N LEU A 22 0.13 3.80 -5.29
CA LEU A 22 -0.50 2.55 -5.73
C LEU A 22 -0.78 1.70 -4.50
N PRO A 23 -2.07 1.44 -4.17
CA PRO A 23 -2.44 0.53 -3.09
C PRO A 23 -1.66 -0.78 -3.19
N LEU A 24 -1.27 -1.35 -2.04
CA LEU A 24 -0.59 -2.65 -2.02
C LEU A 24 -1.48 -3.78 -2.58
N GLU A 25 -2.79 -3.63 -2.40
CA GLU A 25 -3.81 -4.63 -2.71
C GLU A 25 -4.63 -4.20 -3.93
N LEU A 26 -4.04 -4.27 -5.12
CA LEU A 26 -4.79 -4.04 -6.36
C LEU A 26 -5.73 -5.22 -6.62
N SER A 27 -6.94 -4.93 -7.08
CA SER A 27 -7.81 -5.95 -7.67
C SER A 27 -7.21 -6.46 -8.98
N PHE A 28 -7.81 -7.54 -9.50
CA PHE A 28 -7.43 -8.07 -10.80
C PHE A 28 -7.58 -7.00 -11.89
N GLN A 29 -8.74 -6.33 -11.95
CA GLN A 29 -9.03 -5.29 -12.94
C GLN A 29 -8.06 -4.11 -12.83
N GLU A 30 -7.78 -3.61 -11.63
CA GLU A 30 -6.84 -2.49 -11.45
C GLU A 30 -5.41 -2.86 -11.85
N SER A 31 -5.01 -4.13 -11.65
CA SER A 31 -3.73 -4.62 -12.16
C SER A 31 -3.71 -4.69 -13.68
N GLN A 32 -4.83 -4.95 -14.35
CA GLN A 32 -4.93 -4.86 -15.81
C GLN A 32 -4.82 -3.42 -16.30
N GLU A 33 -5.54 -2.50 -15.68
CA GLU A 33 -5.46 -1.07 -16.01
C GLU A 33 -4.04 -0.53 -15.79
N LEU A 34 -3.35 -0.97 -14.74
CA LEU A 34 -1.94 -0.66 -14.50
C LEU A 34 -1.02 -1.23 -15.60
N TRP A 35 -1.24 -2.48 -15.99
CA TRP A 35 -0.46 -3.13 -17.04
C TRP A 35 -0.67 -2.49 -18.41
N GLN A 36 -1.91 -2.18 -18.80
CA GLN A 36 -2.21 -1.53 -20.08
C GLN A 36 -1.58 -0.13 -20.15
N ARG A 37 -1.70 0.68 -19.10
CA ARG A 37 -1.00 1.98 -19.01
C ARG A 37 0.53 1.82 -19.10
N HIS A 38 1.07 0.73 -18.56
CA HIS A 38 2.48 0.45 -18.69
C HIS A 38 2.88 0.12 -20.13
N LEU A 39 2.07 -0.67 -20.85
CA LEU A 39 2.28 -0.99 -22.28
C LEU A 39 2.18 0.27 -23.16
N GLU A 40 1.20 1.14 -22.92
CA GLU A 40 1.03 2.39 -23.69
C GLU A 40 2.23 3.34 -23.53
N ARG A 41 2.81 3.41 -22.33
CA ARG A 41 3.95 4.31 -22.03
C ARG A 41 5.29 3.75 -22.49
N SER A 42 5.39 2.44 -22.64
CA SER A 42 6.64 1.76 -22.92
C SER A 42 6.64 1.37 -24.38
N ASN A 43 7.45 2.02 -25.23
CA ASN A 43 7.60 1.61 -26.63
C ASN A 43 7.80 0.08 -26.70
N LEU A 44 6.77 -0.63 -27.19
CA LEU A 44 6.53 -2.08 -27.01
C LEU A 44 7.73 -2.98 -27.36
N LYS A 45 8.66 -2.49 -28.18
CA LYS A 45 9.82 -3.22 -28.68
C LYS A 45 10.90 -3.52 -27.63
N ASN A 46 10.98 -2.77 -26.52
CA ASN A 46 12.06 -2.93 -25.52
C ASN A 46 11.67 -3.71 -24.25
N LEU A 47 10.41 -4.06 -24.06
CA LEU A 47 9.91 -4.74 -22.85
C LEU A 47 10.16 -6.26 -22.88
N LYS A 48 9.88 -6.91 -24.01
CA LYS A 48 9.91 -8.37 -24.12
C LYS A 48 11.31 -9.00 -23.92
N SER A 49 12.40 -8.25 -24.08
CA SER A 49 13.76 -8.79 -23.98
C SER A 49 14.38 -8.70 -22.58
N LYS A 50 13.72 -8.08 -21.59
CA LYS A 50 14.27 -7.87 -20.24
C LYS A 50 13.45 -8.43 -19.08
N THR A 51 12.18 -8.79 -19.31
CA THR A 51 11.32 -9.37 -18.27
C THR A 51 11.70 -10.82 -18.01
N ASP A 52 11.74 -11.22 -16.73
CA ASP A 52 11.95 -12.62 -16.34
C ASP A 52 10.88 -13.53 -17.00
N PRO A 53 11.25 -14.70 -17.57
CA PRO A 53 10.30 -15.56 -18.28
C PRO A 53 9.10 -15.98 -17.44
N SER A 54 9.28 -16.21 -16.15
CA SER A 54 8.19 -16.58 -15.24
C SER A 54 7.27 -15.39 -14.96
N VAL A 55 7.83 -14.19 -14.82
CA VAL A 55 7.03 -12.95 -14.70
C VAL A 55 6.22 -12.73 -15.97
N ALA A 56 6.83 -12.84 -17.14
CA ALA A 56 6.16 -12.69 -18.43
C ALA A 56 5.05 -13.75 -18.59
N LYS A 57 5.31 -15.00 -18.23
CA LYS A 57 4.32 -16.09 -18.28
C LYS A 57 3.15 -15.85 -17.32
N ALA A 58 3.39 -15.33 -16.12
CA ALA A 58 2.32 -14.96 -15.17
C ALA A 58 1.44 -13.84 -15.72
N ILE A 59 2.04 -12.81 -16.31
CA ILE A 59 1.33 -11.71 -16.95
C ILE A 59 0.46 -12.22 -18.11
N ALA A 60 1.05 -13.01 -19.02
CA ALA A 60 0.34 -13.57 -20.17
C ALA A 60 -0.84 -14.46 -19.75
N GLY A 61 -0.64 -15.32 -18.74
CA GLY A 61 -1.70 -16.19 -18.22
C GLY A 61 -2.85 -15.41 -17.60
N GLY A 62 -2.58 -14.34 -16.85
CA GLY A 62 -3.63 -13.48 -16.30
C GLY A 62 -4.41 -12.73 -17.38
N GLU A 63 -3.74 -12.17 -18.39
CA GLU A 63 -4.42 -11.51 -19.51
C GLU A 63 -5.35 -12.48 -20.25
N LEU A 64 -4.87 -13.70 -20.54
CA LEU A 64 -5.66 -14.71 -21.22
C LEU A 64 -6.85 -15.19 -20.38
N LEU A 65 -6.64 -15.41 -19.07
CA LEU A 65 -7.71 -15.74 -18.13
C LEU A 65 -8.81 -14.68 -18.14
N ASN A 66 -8.48 -13.39 -18.16
CA ASN A 66 -9.48 -12.33 -18.18
C ASN A 66 -10.33 -12.35 -19.46
N ILE A 67 -9.68 -12.51 -20.61
CA ILE A 67 -10.38 -12.60 -21.90
C ILE A 67 -11.30 -13.82 -21.88
N TRP A 68 -10.81 -14.95 -21.38
CA TRP A 68 -11.58 -16.19 -21.31
C TRP A 68 -12.77 -16.08 -20.34
N LEU A 69 -12.57 -15.51 -19.15
CA LEU A 69 -13.63 -15.28 -18.18
C LEU A 69 -14.75 -14.40 -18.76
N LYS A 70 -14.40 -13.32 -19.47
CA LYS A 70 -15.38 -12.46 -20.16
C LYS A 70 -16.15 -13.25 -21.23
N LYS A 71 -15.46 -14.10 -22.00
CA LYS A 71 -16.07 -14.95 -23.04
C LYS A 71 -17.00 -16.03 -22.45
N ILE A 72 -16.65 -16.61 -21.30
CA ILE A 72 -17.55 -17.54 -20.61
C ILE A 72 -18.78 -16.78 -20.10
N ASN A 73 -18.58 -15.62 -19.47
CA ASN A 73 -19.66 -14.84 -18.87
C ASN A 73 -20.60 -14.18 -19.87
N SER A 74 -20.17 -13.95 -21.11
CA SER A 74 -21.06 -13.44 -22.17
C SER A 74 -22.15 -14.43 -22.57
N ASN A 75 -21.98 -15.71 -22.25
CA ASN A 75 -22.97 -16.78 -22.49
C ASN A 75 -23.72 -17.19 -21.22
N ARG A 76 -23.57 -16.42 -20.13
CA ARG A 76 -24.17 -16.70 -18.82
C ARG A 76 -25.13 -15.57 -18.47
N ARG A 77 -26.18 -15.89 -17.73
CA ARG A 77 -27.10 -14.90 -17.17
C ARG A 77 -26.37 -14.09 -16.09
N SER A 78 -26.85 -12.88 -15.81
CA SER A 78 -26.24 -11.99 -14.81
C SER A 78 -26.18 -12.59 -13.41
N ASP A 79 -27.14 -13.45 -13.05
CA ASP A 79 -27.27 -14.12 -11.76
C ASP A 79 -26.33 -15.32 -11.58
N ASN A 80 -25.76 -15.85 -12.67
CA ASN A 80 -24.94 -17.06 -12.66
C ASN A 80 -23.56 -16.90 -13.32
N GLN A 81 -23.08 -15.67 -13.49
CA GLN A 81 -21.75 -15.39 -14.00
C GLN A 81 -20.66 -15.93 -13.08
N LEU A 82 -19.60 -16.49 -13.68
CA LEU A 82 -18.39 -16.86 -12.96
C LEU A 82 -17.71 -15.63 -12.39
N ARG A 83 -17.20 -15.78 -11.18
CA ARG A 83 -16.37 -14.78 -10.51
C ARG A 83 -15.13 -15.46 -9.98
N LEU A 84 -13.98 -14.82 -10.17
CA LEU A 84 -12.75 -15.30 -9.52
C LEU A 84 -12.94 -15.08 -8.02
N ARG A 85 -13.12 -16.16 -7.27
CA ARG A 85 -13.28 -16.06 -5.82
C ARG A 85 -11.94 -15.64 -5.23
N SER A 86 -11.74 -14.34 -5.01
CA SER A 86 -10.86 -13.92 -3.93
C SER A 86 -11.43 -14.57 -2.68
N ARG A 87 -10.68 -15.44 -2.00
CA ARG A 87 -11.15 -16.06 -0.75
C ARG A 87 -11.71 -14.94 0.16
N SER A 88 -12.98 -15.08 0.50
CA SER A 88 -13.86 -14.15 1.21
C SER A 88 -14.79 -13.32 0.31
N THR A 89 -16.07 -13.61 0.48
CA THR A 89 -17.18 -12.68 0.28
C THR A 89 -16.83 -11.29 0.80
N GLY A 90 -16.41 -10.39 -0.10
CA GLY A 90 -16.46 -8.93 0.12
C GLY A 90 -15.21 -8.23 0.66
N GLY A 91 -14.03 -8.86 0.78
CA GLY A 91 -12.84 -8.17 1.30
C GLY A 91 -11.52 -8.61 0.66
N THR A 92 -10.63 -7.64 0.44
CA THR A 92 -9.18 -7.91 0.28
C THR A 92 -8.65 -8.35 1.64
N VAL A 93 -7.95 -9.49 1.71
CA VAL A 93 -7.34 -9.95 2.97
C VAL A 93 -6.08 -9.12 3.16
N GLY A 94 -6.14 -8.15 4.07
CA GLY A 94 -5.02 -7.29 4.40
C GLY A 94 -3.71 -8.06 4.61
N ILE A 95 -2.59 -7.38 4.41
CA ILE A 95 -1.24 -7.93 4.48
C ILE A 95 -0.62 -7.49 5.82
N PRO A 96 -0.86 -8.18 6.94
CA PRO A 96 -0.43 -7.68 8.24
C PRO A 96 1.10 -7.68 8.38
N ILE A 97 1.61 -6.76 9.20
CA ILE A 97 3.04 -6.56 9.48
C ILE A 97 3.77 -7.83 9.97
N ASP A 98 3.05 -8.74 10.62
CA ASP A 98 3.58 -10.00 11.12
C ASP A 98 3.65 -11.11 10.05
N LYS A 99 2.87 -10.97 8.97
CA LYS A 99 2.86 -11.86 7.81
C LYS A 99 3.01 -11.04 6.51
N PRO A 100 4.17 -10.39 6.32
CA PRO A 100 4.41 -9.56 5.15
C PRO A 100 4.33 -10.39 3.87
N MET A 101 3.80 -9.79 2.81
CA MET A 101 3.88 -10.39 1.48
C MET A 101 5.29 -10.20 0.93
N LYS A 102 5.91 -11.31 0.55
CA LYS A 102 7.21 -11.33 -0.13
C LYS A 102 7.00 -11.79 -1.56
N TYR A 103 7.49 -11.02 -2.52
CA TYR A 103 7.29 -11.34 -3.94
C TYR A 103 8.45 -10.86 -4.82
N GLY A 104 8.62 -11.52 -5.95
CA GLY A 104 9.71 -11.34 -6.91
C GLY A 104 9.79 -12.54 -7.86
N PRO A 105 10.72 -12.55 -8.83
CA PRO A 105 10.73 -13.55 -9.90
C PRO A 105 10.72 -15.00 -9.39
N SER A 106 11.48 -15.31 -8.34
CA SER A 106 11.54 -16.66 -7.73
C SER A 106 10.20 -17.09 -7.12
N THR A 107 9.54 -16.21 -6.36
CA THR A 107 8.21 -16.51 -5.78
C THR A 107 7.12 -16.60 -6.84
N ILE A 108 7.21 -15.81 -7.92
CA ILE A 108 6.27 -15.84 -9.04
C ILE A 108 6.42 -17.16 -9.78
N LYS A 109 7.65 -17.57 -10.05
CA LYS A 109 7.98 -18.88 -10.62
C LYS A 109 7.40 -20.02 -9.78
N ALA A 110 7.68 -20.05 -8.48
CA ALA A 110 7.18 -21.10 -7.59
C ALA A 110 5.63 -21.15 -7.54
N LYS A 111 4.96 -19.98 -7.54
CA LYS A 111 3.50 -19.90 -7.63
C LYS A 111 2.98 -20.44 -8.96
N LEU A 112 3.61 -20.10 -10.08
CA LEU A 112 3.22 -20.63 -11.39
C LEU A 112 3.41 -22.13 -11.49
N GLU A 113 4.55 -22.66 -11.06
CA GLU A 113 4.83 -24.10 -11.06
C GLU A 113 3.78 -24.85 -10.25
N LYS A 114 3.42 -24.32 -9.07
CA LYS A 114 2.33 -24.87 -8.25
C LYS A 114 0.98 -24.84 -8.98
N ILE A 115 0.60 -23.71 -9.58
CA ILE A 115 -0.65 -23.59 -10.34
C ILE A 115 -0.68 -24.59 -11.50
N ILE A 116 0.41 -24.72 -12.25
CA ILE A 116 0.52 -25.64 -13.39
C ILE A 116 0.42 -27.10 -12.94
N ALA A 117 0.96 -27.44 -11.77
CA ALA A 117 0.91 -28.80 -11.23
C ALA A 117 -0.46 -29.19 -10.65
N GLU A 118 -1.19 -28.23 -10.06
CA GLU A 118 -2.42 -28.51 -9.28
C GLU A 118 -3.72 -28.20 -10.04
N ALA A 119 -3.72 -27.28 -11.00
CA ALA A 119 -4.95 -26.86 -11.67
C ALA A 119 -5.45 -27.93 -12.67
N PRO A 120 -6.78 -27.98 -12.93
CA PRO A 120 -7.35 -28.80 -13.98
C PRO A 120 -6.64 -28.59 -15.32
N LYS A 121 -6.37 -29.70 -16.02
CA LYS A 121 -5.67 -29.70 -17.30
C LYS A 121 -6.35 -28.77 -18.31
N GLU A 122 -7.66 -28.72 -18.31
CA GLU A 122 -8.47 -27.87 -19.18
C GLU A 122 -8.16 -26.38 -19.00
N ILE A 123 -7.91 -25.94 -17.75
CA ILE A 123 -7.50 -24.56 -17.46
C ILE A 123 -6.08 -24.31 -17.97
N ILE A 124 -5.14 -25.20 -17.64
CA ILE A 124 -3.73 -25.04 -18.02
C ILE A 124 -3.54 -25.05 -19.54
N GLU A 125 -4.25 -25.92 -20.25
CA GLU A 125 -4.17 -26.01 -21.69
C GLU A 125 -4.61 -24.70 -22.38
N VAL A 126 -5.70 -24.09 -21.89
CA VAL A 126 -6.18 -22.81 -22.43
C VAL A 126 -5.26 -21.66 -22.01
N VAL A 127 -4.91 -21.55 -20.73
CA VAL A 127 -4.20 -20.38 -20.19
C VAL A 127 -2.71 -20.36 -20.55
N TYR A 128 -2.07 -21.52 -20.67
CA TYR A 128 -0.60 -21.61 -20.80
C TYR A 128 -0.10 -22.42 -21.99
N ASN A 129 -0.89 -23.36 -22.55
CA ASN A 129 -0.43 -24.24 -23.65
C ASN A 129 -1.06 -23.91 -25.02
N GLY A 130 -1.78 -22.80 -25.13
CA GLY A 130 -2.26 -22.27 -26.41
C GLY A 130 -3.50 -22.97 -26.97
N LYS A 131 -4.21 -23.78 -26.18
CA LYS A 131 -5.51 -24.34 -26.59
C LYS A 131 -6.53 -23.20 -26.79
N PRO A 132 -7.36 -23.24 -27.85
CA PRO A 132 -8.38 -22.21 -28.07
C PRO A 132 -9.35 -22.06 -26.90
N MET A 133 -9.68 -20.81 -26.54
CA MET A 133 -10.66 -20.49 -25.49
C MET A 133 -12.04 -21.02 -25.85
N THR A 134 -12.64 -21.79 -24.95
CA THR A 134 -14.03 -22.25 -25.05
C THR A 134 -15.03 -21.13 -24.75
N GLN A 135 -16.28 -21.30 -25.20
CA GLN A 135 -17.39 -20.41 -24.85
C GLN A 135 -18.07 -20.78 -23.53
N THR A 136 -17.93 -22.03 -23.10
CA THR A 136 -18.45 -22.57 -21.84
C THR A 136 -17.30 -22.94 -20.90
N ASN A 137 -17.57 -22.99 -19.59
CA ASN A 137 -16.61 -23.43 -18.59
C ASN A 137 -16.41 -24.97 -18.73
N PRO A 138 -15.20 -25.46 -19.06
CA PRO A 138 -14.97 -26.89 -19.26
C PRO A 138 -14.79 -27.67 -17.95
N VAL A 139 -14.74 -26.99 -16.81
CA VAL A 139 -14.56 -27.58 -15.47
C VAL A 139 -15.68 -27.11 -14.54
N LYS A 140 -15.70 -27.61 -13.30
CA LYS A 140 -16.63 -27.11 -12.28
C LYS A 140 -16.38 -25.63 -12.01
N ASP A 141 -17.45 -24.88 -11.75
CA ASP A 141 -17.35 -23.44 -11.48
C ASP A 141 -16.48 -23.15 -10.26
N GLU A 142 -16.54 -24.01 -9.22
CA GLU A 142 -15.70 -23.91 -8.03
C GLU A 142 -14.21 -24.03 -8.36
N ASP A 143 -13.84 -24.98 -9.22
CA ASP A 143 -12.47 -25.22 -9.63
C ASP A 143 -11.97 -24.05 -10.50
N PHE A 144 -12.78 -23.60 -11.46
CA PHE A 144 -12.46 -22.42 -12.27
C PHE A 144 -12.26 -21.18 -11.41
N SER A 145 -13.19 -20.91 -10.49
CA SER A 145 -13.11 -19.78 -9.56
C SER A 145 -11.89 -19.86 -8.65
N HIS A 146 -11.55 -21.06 -8.16
CA HIS A 146 -10.41 -21.27 -7.28
C HIS A 146 -9.08 -21.07 -8.00
N PHE A 147 -8.83 -21.80 -9.09
CA PHE A 147 -7.58 -21.71 -9.83
C PHE A 147 -7.45 -20.41 -10.61
N GLY A 148 -8.55 -19.87 -11.12
CA GLY A 148 -8.58 -18.55 -11.72
C GLY A 148 -8.20 -17.45 -10.72
N ALA A 149 -8.60 -17.56 -9.45
CA ALA A 149 -8.13 -16.64 -8.41
C ALA A 149 -6.63 -16.79 -8.12
N GLN A 150 -6.08 -18.00 -8.17
CA GLN A 150 -4.64 -18.21 -8.02
C GLN A 150 -3.83 -17.60 -9.19
N ILE A 151 -4.28 -17.83 -10.43
CA ILE A 151 -3.70 -17.24 -11.65
C ILE A 151 -3.79 -15.70 -11.56
N SER A 152 -4.94 -15.17 -11.14
CA SER A 152 -5.12 -13.74 -10.92
C SER A 152 -4.16 -13.19 -9.86
N ASN A 153 -3.95 -13.89 -8.75
CA ASN A 153 -2.97 -13.47 -7.75
C ASN A 153 -1.55 -13.44 -8.31
N ALA A 154 -1.14 -14.48 -9.05
CA ALA A 154 0.17 -14.54 -9.72
C ALA A 154 0.34 -13.39 -10.73
N TYR A 155 -0.72 -13.07 -11.48
CA TYR A 155 -0.76 -11.94 -12.39
C TYR A 155 -0.55 -10.60 -11.66
N GLN A 156 -1.33 -10.33 -10.61
CA GLN A 156 -1.27 -9.07 -9.86
C GLN A 156 0.13 -8.81 -9.28
N ILE A 157 0.77 -9.82 -8.67
CA ILE A 157 2.13 -9.67 -8.14
C ILE A 157 3.17 -9.49 -9.26
N ALA A 158 2.97 -10.13 -10.43
CA ALA A 158 3.86 -10.01 -11.57
C ALA A 158 3.77 -8.62 -12.22
N VAL A 159 2.56 -8.09 -12.37
CA VAL A 159 2.35 -6.70 -12.82
C VAL A 159 2.96 -5.71 -11.83
N ARG A 160 2.72 -5.86 -10.53
CA ARG A 160 3.32 -4.97 -9.52
C ARG A 160 4.85 -5.03 -9.55
N TRP A 161 5.41 -6.24 -9.66
CA TRP A 161 6.86 -6.42 -9.82
C TRP A 161 7.37 -5.64 -11.03
N GLU A 162 6.79 -5.87 -12.21
CA GLU A 162 7.33 -5.33 -13.46
C GLU A 162 7.11 -3.81 -13.59
N THR A 163 5.93 -3.33 -13.20
CA THR A 163 5.53 -1.93 -13.41
C THR A 163 6.01 -0.99 -12.30
N VAL A 164 6.21 -1.50 -11.08
CA VAL A 164 6.53 -0.69 -9.90
C VAL A 164 7.93 -1.00 -9.38
N ILE A 165 8.20 -2.26 -8.98
CA ILE A 165 9.43 -2.61 -8.26
C ILE A 165 10.65 -2.60 -9.19
N ASN A 166 10.61 -3.37 -10.27
CA ASN A 166 11.74 -3.61 -11.18
C ASN A 166 12.28 -2.28 -11.75
N ARG A 167 11.37 -1.38 -12.16
CA ARG A 167 11.71 -0.07 -12.72
C ARG A 167 12.36 0.90 -11.72
N ARG A 168 12.11 0.71 -10.43
CA ARG A 168 12.57 1.59 -9.34
C ARG A 168 13.34 0.82 -8.28
N LEU A 169 14.05 -0.22 -8.68
CA LEU A 169 14.67 -1.16 -7.74
C LEU A 169 15.60 -0.44 -6.75
N SER A 170 16.43 0.49 -7.22
CA SER A 170 17.33 1.29 -6.37
C SER A 170 16.58 2.12 -5.32
N HIS A 171 15.41 2.68 -5.68
CA HIS A 171 14.55 3.40 -4.74
C HIS A 171 14.01 2.44 -3.68
N TYR A 172 13.45 1.30 -4.08
CA TYR A 172 12.90 0.31 -3.14
C TYR A 172 13.98 -0.34 -2.25
N LYS A 173 15.21 -0.48 -2.73
CA LYS A 173 16.38 -0.85 -1.90
C LYS A 173 16.65 0.19 -0.82
N ALA A 174 16.72 1.46 -1.20
CA ALA A 174 16.95 2.56 -0.26
C ALA A 174 15.83 2.70 0.78
N ARG A 175 14.60 2.31 0.44
CA ARG A 175 13.47 2.27 1.38
C ARG A 175 13.66 1.27 2.52
N LYS A 176 14.45 0.20 2.41
CA LYS A 176 14.66 -0.82 3.48
C LYS A 176 15.00 -0.18 4.84
N LYS A 177 15.68 0.97 4.86
CA LYS A 177 15.98 1.74 6.09
C LYS A 177 14.75 2.21 6.86
N ARG A 178 13.57 2.29 6.23
CA ARG A 178 12.29 2.67 6.86
C ARG A 178 11.46 1.45 7.27
N ASP A 179 11.96 0.22 7.11
CA ASP A 179 11.31 -0.97 7.67
C ASP A 179 11.16 -0.82 9.18
N VAL A 180 9.92 -0.91 9.65
CA VAL A 180 9.55 -0.68 11.05
C VAL A 180 9.37 -1.97 11.85
N ARG A 181 9.47 -3.15 11.21
CA ARG A 181 9.22 -4.43 11.86
C ARG A 181 10.13 -4.68 13.04
N GLY A 182 11.39 -4.23 12.97
CA GLY A 182 12.32 -4.32 14.11
C GLY A 182 11.79 -3.64 15.36
N PHE A 183 11.27 -2.42 15.23
CA PHE A 183 10.65 -1.70 16.35
C PHE A 183 9.38 -2.40 16.82
N TYR A 184 8.50 -2.77 15.88
CA TYR A 184 7.23 -3.44 16.17
C TYR A 184 7.39 -4.72 17.01
N TYR A 185 8.34 -5.59 16.67
CA TYR A 185 8.56 -6.81 17.42
C TYR A 185 9.24 -6.57 18.76
N LEU A 186 10.22 -5.67 18.81
CA LEU A 186 10.91 -5.35 20.07
C LEU A 186 9.98 -4.66 21.07
N SER A 187 9.05 -3.80 20.63
CA SER A 187 8.12 -3.11 21.53
C SER A 187 7.09 -4.04 22.17
N LYS A 188 6.88 -5.22 21.59
CA LYS A 188 6.01 -6.29 22.12
C LYS A 188 6.76 -7.32 22.96
N GLU A 189 8.09 -7.20 23.07
CA GLU A 189 8.90 -8.16 23.81
C GLU A 189 8.80 -7.88 25.32
N GLU A 190 8.20 -8.81 26.06
CA GLU A 190 8.15 -8.74 27.51
C GLU A 190 9.56 -8.76 28.10
N ASN A 191 9.80 -7.88 29.08
CA ASN A 191 11.08 -7.74 29.77
C ASN A 191 12.29 -7.55 28.83
N LEU A 192 12.08 -6.87 27.68
CA LEU A 192 13.12 -6.66 26.66
C LEU A 192 14.46 -6.22 27.27
N ASP A 193 14.46 -5.20 28.12
CA ASP A 193 15.71 -4.64 28.65
C ASP A 193 16.47 -5.65 29.53
N GLN A 194 15.77 -6.51 30.27
CA GLN A 194 16.38 -7.60 31.04
C GLN A 194 16.96 -8.67 30.10
N LYS A 195 16.22 -9.06 29.07
CA LYS A 195 16.70 -9.99 28.02
C LYS A 195 17.95 -9.45 27.32
N LEU A 196 18.02 -8.15 27.05
CA LEU A 196 19.19 -7.52 26.43
C LEU A 196 20.40 -7.40 27.38
N LYS A 197 20.19 -7.26 28.69
CA LYS A 197 21.27 -7.31 29.70
C LYS A 197 21.85 -8.72 29.84
N ALA A 198 21.00 -9.74 29.74
CA ALA A 198 21.36 -11.15 29.81
C ALA A 198 21.46 -11.81 28.43
N PHE A 199 21.81 -11.06 27.39
CA PHE A 199 21.68 -11.49 25.99
C PHE A 199 22.39 -12.81 25.67
N SER A 200 23.58 -13.03 26.24
CA SER A 200 24.36 -14.26 26.04
C SER A 200 23.71 -15.52 26.62
N SER A 201 22.81 -15.36 27.59
CA SER A 201 22.07 -16.47 28.21
C SER A 201 20.81 -16.88 27.45
N LEU A 202 20.39 -16.08 26.45
CA LEU A 202 19.23 -16.40 25.62
C LEU A 202 19.52 -17.60 24.70
N SER A 203 18.45 -18.28 24.30
CA SER A 203 18.53 -19.34 23.27
C SER A 203 19.14 -18.81 21.97
N ALA A 204 19.82 -19.66 21.20
CA ALA A 204 20.40 -19.25 19.92
C ALA A 204 19.35 -18.67 18.95
N LYS A 205 18.14 -19.23 18.97
CA LYS A 205 16.99 -18.74 18.19
C LYS A 205 16.57 -17.34 18.61
N ASP A 206 16.46 -17.06 19.92
CA ASP A 206 16.10 -15.73 20.42
C ASP A 206 17.22 -14.71 20.19
N GLN A 207 18.48 -15.11 20.36
CA GLN A 207 19.61 -14.25 20.03
C GLN A 207 19.55 -13.83 18.56
N GLU A 208 19.29 -14.75 17.64
CA GLU A 208 19.25 -14.44 16.22
C GLU A 208 18.04 -13.57 15.85
N ARG A 209 16.85 -13.90 16.38
CA ARG A 209 15.63 -13.10 16.22
C ARG A 209 15.84 -11.65 16.70
N ILE A 210 16.32 -11.47 17.93
CA ILE A 210 16.55 -10.16 18.52
C ILE A 210 17.66 -9.41 17.77
N LYS A 211 18.74 -10.08 17.34
CA LYS A 211 19.78 -9.47 16.48
C LYS A 211 19.18 -8.87 15.22
N GLY A 212 18.31 -9.62 14.52
CA GLY A 212 17.63 -9.14 13.32
C GLY A 212 16.84 -7.86 13.58
N HIS A 213 16.05 -7.83 14.66
CA HIS A 213 15.26 -6.65 15.00
C HIS A 213 16.11 -5.45 15.44
N LEU A 214 17.16 -5.68 16.23
CA LEU A 214 18.13 -4.65 16.64
C LEU A 214 18.86 -4.05 15.43
N HIS A 215 19.22 -4.89 14.46
CA HIS A 215 19.81 -4.43 13.21
C HIS A 215 18.86 -3.48 12.47
N THR A 216 17.58 -3.82 12.36
CA THR A 216 16.57 -2.98 11.70
C THR A 216 16.38 -1.63 12.39
N ILE A 217 16.30 -1.55 13.73
CA ILE A 217 16.16 -0.24 14.40
C ILE A 217 17.41 0.64 14.22
N CYS A 218 18.60 0.04 14.08
CA CYS A 218 19.81 0.80 13.73
C CYS A 218 19.73 1.38 12.31
N LEU A 219 19.16 0.63 11.35
CA LEU A 219 18.96 1.14 9.98
C LEU A 219 17.97 2.30 9.93
N ASN A 220 16.99 2.37 10.85
CA ASN A 220 16.07 3.50 10.93
C ASN A 220 16.76 4.83 11.27
N ASP A 221 17.91 4.78 11.95
CA ASP A 221 18.67 5.94 12.40
C ASP A 221 19.94 6.20 11.55
N SER A 222 20.45 5.19 10.84
CA SER A 222 21.72 5.27 10.11
C SER A 222 21.56 5.32 8.59
N LEU A 223 22.36 6.14 7.93
CA LEU A 223 22.45 6.18 6.46
C LEU A 223 23.23 4.99 5.85
N ILE A 224 24.00 4.22 6.64
CA ILE A 224 24.95 3.21 6.11
C ILE A 224 24.77 1.83 6.76
N LYS A 225 24.33 0.84 5.97
CA LYS A 225 24.04 -0.56 6.41
C LYS A 225 25.23 -1.27 7.05
N ALA A 226 26.42 -1.20 6.43
CA ALA A 226 27.63 -1.89 6.90
C ALA A 226 28.02 -1.49 8.34
N ASN A 227 27.67 -0.28 8.75
CA ASN A 227 27.95 0.22 10.10
C ASN A 227 27.06 -0.44 11.16
N CYS A 228 25.81 -0.80 10.85
CA CYS A 228 24.90 -1.38 11.83
C CYS A 228 25.32 -2.78 12.26
N SER A 229 25.60 -3.66 11.31
CA SER A 229 26.09 -5.02 11.58
C SER A 229 27.38 -5.03 12.41
N LYS A 230 28.36 -4.18 12.05
CA LYS A 230 29.63 -4.06 12.80
C LYS A 230 29.42 -3.53 14.23
N LYS A 231 28.58 -2.50 14.38
CA LYS A 231 28.27 -1.91 15.70
C LYS A 231 27.51 -2.89 16.60
N LEU A 232 26.55 -3.65 16.06
CA LEU A 232 25.80 -4.64 16.81
C LEU A 232 26.69 -5.80 17.26
N LYS A 233 27.52 -6.35 16.36
CA LYS A 233 28.52 -7.38 16.71
C LYS A 233 29.46 -6.90 17.83
N LYS A 234 29.92 -5.64 17.77
CA LYS A 234 30.74 -5.03 18.82
C LYS A 234 29.97 -4.89 20.15
N ALA A 235 28.70 -4.50 20.10
CA ALA A 235 27.86 -4.41 21.30
C ALA A 235 27.66 -5.77 21.96
N ILE A 236 27.40 -6.82 21.19
CA ILE A 236 27.26 -8.20 21.70
C ILE A 236 28.55 -8.67 22.37
N LYS A 237 29.70 -8.54 21.70
CA LYS A 237 31.01 -8.93 22.27
C LYS A 237 31.36 -8.20 23.57
N LYS A 238 30.84 -6.99 23.78
CA LYS A 238 31.09 -6.17 24.97
C LYS A 238 29.98 -6.28 26.02
N ASN A 239 28.99 -7.15 25.83
CA ASN A 239 27.78 -7.22 26.64
C ASN A 239 27.05 -5.87 26.80
N LYS A 240 26.98 -5.08 25.72
CA LYS A 240 26.36 -3.75 25.65
C LYS A 240 25.15 -3.71 24.71
N VAL A 241 24.38 -4.80 24.65
CA VAL A 241 23.25 -4.94 23.71
C VAL A 241 22.11 -3.97 24.08
N LEU A 242 21.86 -3.77 25.38
CA LEU A 242 20.89 -2.78 25.86
C LEU A 242 21.30 -1.35 25.45
N ASP A 243 22.56 -0.98 25.64
CA ASP A 243 23.07 0.35 25.23
C ASP A 243 22.87 0.57 23.72
N PHE A 244 23.11 -0.47 22.91
CA PHE A 244 22.87 -0.43 21.47
C PHE A 244 21.40 -0.17 21.15
N LYS A 245 20.46 -0.89 21.80
CA LYS A 245 19.03 -0.66 21.64
C LYS A 245 18.68 0.79 22.00
N ASN A 246 19.06 1.23 23.20
CA ASN A 246 18.71 2.57 23.71
C ASN A 246 19.22 3.69 22.80
N LYS A 247 20.41 3.53 22.22
CA LYS A 247 20.97 4.48 21.24
C LYS A 247 20.08 4.67 20.02
N TYR A 248 19.51 3.59 19.48
CA TYR A 248 18.78 3.60 18.21
C TYR A 248 17.26 3.64 18.36
N TRP A 249 16.75 3.51 19.59
CA TRP A 249 15.32 3.40 19.88
C TRP A 249 14.52 4.63 19.44
N ASN A 250 15.03 5.84 19.71
CA ASN A 250 14.33 7.08 19.37
C ASN A 250 14.19 7.27 17.85
N GLY A 251 15.22 6.89 17.07
CA GLY A 251 15.15 6.91 15.60
C GLY A 251 14.08 5.96 15.08
N ALA A 252 13.99 4.76 15.65
CA ALA A 252 12.95 3.78 15.35
C ALA A 252 11.53 4.26 15.72
N ILE A 253 11.34 4.86 16.90
CA ILE A 253 10.06 5.48 17.29
C ILE A 253 9.66 6.57 16.29
N LYS A 254 10.59 7.46 15.91
CA LYS A 254 10.32 8.54 14.96
C LYS A 254 9.91 7.98 13.59
N ASN A 255 10.54 6.90 13.15
CA ASN A 255 10.17 6.22 11.90
C ASN A 255 8.78 5.57 12.02
N TRP A 256 8.48 4.84 13.10
CA TRP A 256 7.16 4.27 13.38
C TRP A 256 6.06 5.34 13.39
N ASN A 257 6.25 6.42 14.15
CA ASN A 257 5.30 7.53 14.26
C ASN A 257 5.08 8.28 12.94
N SER A 258 5.99 8.14 11.96
CA SER A 258 5.81 8.75 10.64
C SER A 258 4.64 8.16 9.85
N PHE A 259 4.16 6.97 10.23
CA PHE A 259 3.01 6.28 9.65
C PHE A 259 1.70 6.58 10.37
N TRP A 260 1.71 7.35 11.46
CA TRP A 260 0.52 7.53 12.31
C TRP A 260 0.17 8.98 12.59
N ILE A 261 1.16 9.86 12.61
CA ILE A 261 1.02 11.22 13.16
C ILE A 261 0.88 12.25 12.04
N ILE A 262 -0.17 13.08 12.12
CA ILE A 262 -0.35 14.31 11.36
C ILE A 262 0.70 15.33 11.80
N LYS A 263 1.58 15.71 10.87
CA LYS A 263 2.65 16.71 11.11
C LYS A 263 2.29 18.13 10.73
N ARG A 264 1.35 18.31 9.79
CA ARG A 264 1.00 19.61 9.20
C ARG A 264 -0.51 19.73 9.12
N PRO A 265 -1.18 19.99 10.26
CA PRO A 265 -2.63 20.02 10.29
C PRO A 265 -3.21 21.11 9.40
N ARG A 266 -4.42 20.85 8.90
CA ARG A 266 -5.25 21.86 8.26
C ARG A 266 -5.65 22.94 9.28
N LYS A 267 -5.76 24.19 8.81
CA LYS A 267 -6.14 25.34 9.64
C LYS A 267 -7.63 25.68 9.55
N ASP A 268 -8.32 25.09 8.58
CA ASP A 268 -9.73 25.31 8.25
C ASP A 268 -10.64 24.18 8.76
N VAL A 269 -10.17 23.44 9.77
CA VAL A 269 -10.96 22.47 10.53
C VAL A 269 -11.45 23.13 11.82
N VAL A 270 -12.74 22.98 12.13
CA VAL A 270 -13.37 23.51 13.34
C VAL A 270 -13.87 22.35 14.19
N TRP A 271 -13.27 22.17 15.36
CA TRP A 271 -13.70 21.22 16.38
C TRP A 271 -13.34 21.77 17.77
N ASN A 272 -14.33 22.04 18.60
CA ASN A 272 -14.13 22.73 19.88
C ASN A 272 -15.09 22.24 20.97
N SER A 273 -14.89 22.71 22.19
CA SER A 273 -15.69 22.34 23.36
C SER A 273 -17.18 22.72 23.29
N SER A 274 -17.56 23.69 22.44
CA SER A 274 -18.97 24.02 22.19
C SER A 274 -19.67 23.00 21.27
N ALA A 275 -18.92 22.25 20.47
CA ALA A 275 -19.42 21.19 19.60
C ALA A 275 -18.47 19.97 19.67
N PRO A 276 -18.36 19.30 20.84
CA PRO A 276 -17.35 18.27 21.05
C PRO A 276 -17.59 17.01 20.21
N ASN A 277 -18.82 16.81 19.75
CA ASN A 277 -19.27 15.64 18.99
C ASN A 277 -19.29 15.87 17.47
N SER A 278 -18.86 17.03 16.99
CA SER A 278 -18.85 17.34 15.55
C SER A 278 -17.56 18.07 15.14
N MET A 279 -16.88 17.54 14.13
CA MET A 279 -15.73 18.19 13.48
C MET A 279 -16.15 18.69 12.10
N LYS A 280 -16.17 20.01 11.90
CA LYS A 280 -16.51 20.61 10.61
C LYS A 280 -15.27 20.84 9.77
N VAL A 281 -15.29 20.34 8.53
CA VAL A 281 -14.18 20.47 7.59
C VAL A 281 -14.65 21.22 6.35
N VAL A 282 -13.95 22.32 6.05
CA VAL A 282 -14.27 23.11 4.85
C VAL A 282 -13.87 22.35 3.58
N PHE A 283 -14.80 22.30 2.63
CA PHE A 283 -14.60 21.66 1.32
C PHE A 283 -15.31 22.48 0.23
N LYS A 284 -14.75 22.51 -0.98
CA LYS A 284 -15.37 23.22 -2.10
C LYS A 284 -16.62 22.47 -2.55
N ASP A 285 -17.72 23.19 -2.68
CA ASP A 285 -18.96 22.69 -3.25
C ASP A 285 -18.70 22.16 -4.68
N PRO A 286 -18.97 20.86 -4.97
CA PRO A 286 -18.77 20.30 -6.30
C PRO A 286 -19.78 20.80 -7.34
N LYS A 287 -20.82 21.54 -6.93
CA LYS A 287 -21.96 22.03 -7.75
C LYS A 287 -22.87 20.94 -8.30
N ASP A 288 -22.36 19.73 -8.49
CA ASP A 288 -23.14 18.53 -8.77
C ASP A 288 -23.67 17.92 -7.45
N SER A 289 -24.99 17.91 -7.28
CA SER A 289 -25.65 17.38 -6.09
C SER A 289 -25.45 15.87 -5.92
N LYS A 290 -25.31 15.11 -7.02
CA LYS A 290 -24.99 13.67 -6.96
C LYS A 290 -23.61 13.46 -6.36
N ILE A 291 -22.62 14.26 -6.77
CA ILE A 291 -21.27 14.20 -6.22
C ILE A 291 -21.24 14.68 -4.76
N ALA A 292 -21.97 15.76 -4.44
CA ALA A 292 -22.06 16.25 -3.06
C ALA A 292 -22.65 15.19 -2.11
N ASN A 293 -23.75 14.53 -2.50
CA ASN A 293 -24.36 13.46 -1.72
C ASN A 293 -23.43 12.24 -1.61
N TRP A 294 -22.82 11.83 -2.72
CA TRP A 294 -21.86 10.72 -2.73
C TRP A 294 -20.65 10.99 -1.80
N LEU A 295 -20.14 12.23 -1.74
CA LEU A 295 -19.09 12.60 -0.79
C LEU A 295 -19.55 12.46 0.66
N LYS A 296 -20.77 12.91 0.99
CA LYS A 296 -21.32 12.76 2.35
C LYS A 296 -21.49 11.29 2.74
N GLU A 297 -22.19 10.52 1.91
CA GLU A 297 -22.47 9.09 2.13
C GLU A 297 -21.20 8.22 2.22
N ASN A 298 -20.10 8.66 1.61
CA ASN A 298 -18.86 7.89 1.67
C ASN A 298 -17.91 8.40 2.73
N ILE A 299 -17.83 9.70 2.96
CA ILE A 299 -16.81 10.27 3.83
C ILE A 299 -17.38 10.60 5.21
N GLU A 300 -18.52 11.29 5.33
CA GLU A 300 -19.11 11.57 6.65
C GLU A 300 -19.52 10.26 7.35
N ASP A 301 -20.09 9.32 6.59
CA ASP A 301 -20.48 8.01 7.13
C ASP A 301 -19.31 7.12 7.51
N GLU A 302 -18.15 7.28 6.87
CA GLU A 302 -16.94 6.56 7.26
C GLU A 302 -16.30 7.24 8.47
N PHE A 303 -16.12 8.57 8.45
CA PHE A 303 -15.44 9.32 9.50
C PHE A 303 -16.38 9.67 10.67
N LYS A 304 -16.92 8.65 11.32
CA LYS A 304 -17.72 8.76 12.54
C LYS A 304 -17.44 7.66 13.56
N THR A 305 -17.89 7.91 14.78
CA THR A 305 -18.01 6.98 15.90
C THR A 305 -19.43 7.11 16.45
N ASP A 306 -19.80 6.31 17.45
CA ASP A 306 -21.13 6.39 18.07
C ASP A 306 -21.45 7.76 18.68
N THR A 307 -20.42 8.53 19.06
CA THR A 307 -20.57 9.81 19.77
C THR A 307 -19.96 11.01 19.05
N TRP A 308 -19.37 10.82 17.87
CA TRP A 308 -18.67 11.88 17.14
C TRP A 308 -18.73 11.66 15.64
N GLN A 309 -18.85 12.73 14.86
CA GLN A 309 -18.82 12.65 13.40
C GLN A 309 -18.06 13.82 12.76
N MET A 310 -17.55 13.59 11.55
CA MET A 310 -17.07 14.64 10.66
C MET A 310 -18.21 15.16 9.78
N GLU A 311 -18.29 16.47 9.60
CA GLU A 311 -19.28 17.13 8.75
C GLU A 311 -18.62 18.02 7.71
N PHE A 312 -19.09 17.94 6.46
CA PHE A 312 -18.73 18.88 5.42
C PHE A 312 -19.35 20.25 5.68
N ASN A 313 -18.49 21.26 5.57
CA ASN A 313 -18.92 22.64 5.40
C ASN A 313 -18.62 23.05 3.94
N PHE A 314 -19.57 22.77 3.04
CA PHE A 314 -19.42 23.13 1.63
C PHE A 314 -19.44 24.64 1.44
N LYS A 315 -18.45 25.16 0.72
CA LYS A 315 -18.35 26.57 0.34
C LYS A 315 -18.20 26.69 -1.17
N GLU A 316 -18.84 27.71 -1.76
CA GLU A 316 -18.74 27.96 -3.19
C GLU A 316 -17.31 28.34 -3.59
N ASP A 317 -16.74 29.31 -2.86
CA ASP A 317 -15.44 29.89 -3.14
C ASP A 317 -14.60 30.09 -1.87
N GLY A 318 -13.29 30.22 -2.08
CA GLY A 318 -12.30 30.43 -1.03
C GLY A 318 -10.89 30.04 -1.48
N SER A 319 -9.88 30.70 -0.91
CA SER A 319 -8.48 30.32 -1.18
C SER A 319 -8.11 29.05 -0.40
N GLY A 320 -7.46 28.11 -1.09
CA GLY A 320 -6.94 26.89 -0.46
C GLY A 320 -7.97 25.84 -0.05
N LEU A 321 -9.22 25.94 -0.52
CA LEU A 321 -10.24 24.92 -0.25
C LEU A 321 -9.82 23.56 -0.79
N ALA A 322 -10.10 22.50 -0.02
CA ALA A 322 -10.02 21.15 -0.55
C ALA A 322 -11.15 20.88 -1.55
N TYR A 323 -10.88 20.18 -2.65
CA TYR A 323 -11.88 19.87 -3.66
C TYR A 323 -11.60 18.55 -4.38
N ILE A 324 -12.62 18.02 -5.06
CA ILE A 324 -12.51 16.83 -5.89
C ILE A 324 -12.42 17.20 -7.37
N LYS A 325 -11.59 16.50 -8.13
CA LYS A 325 -11.44 16.63 -9.58
C LYS A 325 -11.42 15.25 -10.23
N PHE A 326 -12.26 15.05 -11.22
CA PHE A 326 -12.24 13.84 -12.05
C PHE A 326 -11.33 14.06 -13.27
N LYS A 327 -10.44 13.09 -13.55
CA LYS A 327 -9.57 13.09 -14.74
C LYS A 327 -9.50 11.68 -15.32
N PRO A 328 -9.70 11.47 -16.63
CA PRO A 328 -9.62 10.14 -17.23
C PRO A 328 -8.24 9.47 -17.06
N GLY A 329 -8.23 8.18 -16.72
CA GLY A 329 -7.04 7.31 -16.76
C GLY A 329 -5.99 7.57 -15.67
N VAL A 330 -6.36 8.31 -14.62
CA VAL A 330 -5.46 8.61 -13.49
C VAL A 330 -5.57 7.57 -12.40
N THR A 331 -4.46 7.32 -11.70
CA THR A 331 -4.55 6.67 -10.39
C THR A 331 -5.03 7.72 -9.39
N PRO A 332 -6.03 7.43 -8.55
CA PRO A 332 -6.46 8.35 -7.53
C PRO A 332 -5.33 8.78 -6.59
N HIS A 333 -5.32 10.06 -6.20
CA HIS A 333 -4.32 10.63 -5.30
C HIS A 333 -4.75 12.00 -4.79
N VAL A 334 -4.14 12.45 -3.68
CA VAL A 334 -4.18 13.86 -3.27
C VAL A 334 -3.02 14.66 -3.89
N SER A 335 -3.37 15.67 -4.69
CA SER A 335 -2.43 16.62 -5.29
C SER A 335 -2.41 17.96 -4.53
N MET A 336 -1.20 18.53 -4.37
CA MET A 336 -0.95 19.79 -3.64
C MET A 336 -1.54 19.83 -2.21
N GLY A 337 -1.82 18.66 -1.65
CA GLY A 337 -2.44 18.50 -0.34
C GLY A 337 -3.94 18.81 -0.27
N ASN A 338 -4.58 19.38 -1.28
CA ASN A 338 -5.97 19.82 -1.19
C ASN A 338 -6.86 19.32 -2.35
N ILE A 339 -6.29 18.68 -3.36
CA ILE A 339 -7.06 18.22 -4.52
C ILE A 339 -7.14 16.71 -4.49
N ILE A 340 -8.34 16.16 -4.29
CA ILE A 340 -8.57 14.74 -4.55
C ILE A 340 -8.75 14.57 -6.06
N VAL A 341 -7.83 13.85 -6.70
CA VAL A 341 -7.94 13.51 -8.11
C VAL A 341 -8.48 12.09 -8.20
N MET A 342 -9.62 11.90 -8.89
CA MET A 342 -10.26 10.60 -9.11
C MET A 342 -10.31 10.25 -10.60
N ASP A 343 -10.38 8.97 -10.96
CA ASP A 343 -10.56 8.55 -12.35
C ASP A 343 -11.98 8.83 -12.84
N ALA A 344 -12.09 9.61 -13.91
CA ALA A 344 -13.38 9.90 -14.56
C ALA A 344 -13.98 8.66 -15.25
N ASN A 345 -13.16 7.66 -15.59
CA ASN A 345 -13.62 6.44 -16.26
C ASN A 345 -14.14 5.38 -15.27
N ALA A 346 -13.95 5.59 -13.97
CA ALA A 346 -14.40 4.69 -12.93
C ALA A 346 -15.79 5.12 -12.42
N PRO A 347 -16.83 4.27 -12.49
CA PRO A 347 -18.13 4.54 -11.89
C PRO A 347 -18.00 4.74 -10.38
N ILE A 348 -18.49 5.89 -9.91
CA ILE A 348 -18.39 6.32 -8.50
C ILE A 348 -19.06 5.35 -7.51
N ASP A 349 -20.02 4.56 -7.99
CA ASP A 349 -20.76 3.59 -7.18
C ASP A 349 -20.01 2.27 -6.98
N ARG A 350 -18.86 2.07 -7.63
CA ARG A 350 -18.01 0.90 -7.42
C ARG A 350 -17.40 0.93 -6.01
N GLU A 351 -17.41 -0.22 -5.34
CA GLU A 351 -16.88 -0.34 -3.97
C GLU A 351 -15.42 0.09 -3.84
N SER A 352 -14.57 -0.24 -4.83
CA SER A 352 -13.18 0.21 -4.84
C SER A 352 -13.04 1.73 -4.91
N VAL A 353 -13.95 2.42 -5.62
CA VAL A 353 -13.96 3.87 -5.76
C VAL A 353 -14.44 4.52 -4.46
N LYS A 354 -15.46 3.93 -3.79
CA LYS A 354 -15.94 4.33 -2.47
C LYS A 354 -14.86 4.23 -1.39
N TRP A 355 -14.14 3.12 -1.32
CA TRP A 355 -12.99 3.01 -0.41
C TRP A 355 -11.91 4.04 -0.76
N THR A 356 -11.60 4.20 -2.04
CA THR A 356 -10.53 5.11 -2.47
C THR A 356 -10.82 6.55 -2.08
N ILE A 357 -12.05 7.04 -2.27
CA ILE A 357 -12.39 8.41 -1.88
C ILE A 357 -12.27 8.62 -0.35
N ARG A 358 -12.62 7.63 0.45
CA ARG A 358 -12.46 7.67 1.92
C ARG A 358 -10.99 7.78 2.32
N HIS A 359 -10.15 6.94 1.72
CA HIS A 359 -8.72 6.93 1.94
C HIS A 359 -8.05 8.24 1.52
N GLU A 360 -8.33 8.73 0.30
CA GLU A 360 -7.80 10.01 -0.18
C GLU A 360 -8.30 11.19 0.67
N TYR A 361 -9.52 11.12 1.21
CA TYR A 361 -9.99 12.13 2.14
C TYR A 361 -9.21 12.10 3.48
N GLY A 362 -8.77 10.92 3.94
CA GLY A 362 -7.82 10.83 5.04
C GLY A 362 -6.55 11.66 4.79
N HIS A 363 -6.02 11.64 3.58
CA HIS A 363 -4.88 12.49 3.18
C HIS A 363 -5.23 13.98 3.11
N ILE A 364 -6.46 14.33 2.74
CA ILE A 364 -6.97 15.70 2.89
C ILE A 364 -6.93 16.12 4.37
N LEU A 365 -7.29 15.24 5.29
CA LEU A 365 -7.15 15.45 6.74
C LEU A 365 -5.71 15.35 7.25
N ARG A 366 -4.73 15.16 6.35
CA ARG A 366 -3.29 15.08 6.61
C ARG A 366 -2.84 13.79 7.29
N MET A 367 -3.69 12.76 7.28
CA MET A 367 -3.31 11.42 7.74
C MET A 367 -2.26 10.83 6.79
N PRO A 368 -1.15 10.28 7.31
CA PRO A 368 -0.20 9.52 6.50
C PRO A 368 -0.73 8.11 6.18
N ASP A 369 -0.16 7.49 5.14
CA ASP A 369 -0.30 6.05 4.94
C ASP A 369 0.35 5.26 6.06
N CYS A 370 -0.25 4.12 6.38
CA CYS A 370 0.27 3.18 7.37
C CYS A 370 0.56 1.79 6.78
N TYR A 371 1.04 1.77 5.54
CA TYR A 371 1.63 0.58 4.93
C TYR A 371 3.01 0.86 4.38
N PHE A 372 3.78 -0.20 4.12
CA PHE A 372 5.16 -0.06 3.70
C PHE A 372 5.58 -1.12 2.69
N GLU A 373 6.43 -0.71 1.75
CA GLU A 373 7.01 -1.58 0.74
C GLU A 373 8.46 -1.18 0.46
N PHE A 374 9.32 -2.19 0.34
CA PHE A 374 10.74 -2.06 0.04
C PHE A 374 11.27 -3.32 -0.67
N TYR A 375 12.50 -3.26 -1.17
CA TYR A 375 13.18 -4.43 -1.75
C TYR A 375 14.28 -4.92 -0.82
N ASP A 376 14.21 -6.19 -0.44
CA ASP A 376 15.23 -6.87 0.34
C ASP A 376 16.27 -7.49 -0.59
N GLU A 377 17.46 -6.90 -0.63
CA GLU A 377 18.57 -7.39 -1.45
C GLU A 377 19.13 -8.74 -1.00
N GLU A 378 19.00 -9.09 0.28
CA GLU A 378 19.50 -10.36 0.80
C GLU A 378 18.61 -11.52 0.36
N GLU A 379 17.30 -11.28 0.29
CA GLU A 379 16.32 -12.27 -0.18
C GLU A 379 16.09 -12.21 -1.69
N GLY A 380 16.44 -11.10 -2.34
CA GLY A 380 16.11 -10.87 -3.74
C GLY A 380 14.62 -10.65 -3.98
N LEU A 381 13.90 -10.11 -2.99
CA LEU A 381 12.43 -10.02 -2.99
C LEU A 381 11.94 -8.63 -2.56
N ALA A 382 10.85 -8.19 -3.17
CA ALA A 382 10.03 -7.12 -2.62
C ALA A 382 9.31 -7.63 -1.36
N VAL A 383 9.22 -6.78 -0.35
CA VAL A 383 8.54 -7.03 0.91
C VAL A 383 7.54 -5.90 1.11
N ASN A 384 6.27 -6.24 1.31
CA ASN A 384 5.26 -5.27 1.69
C ASN A 384 4.35 -5.76 2.82
N TYR A 385 3.81 -4.80 3.56
CA TYR A 385 2.89 -5.05 4.67
C TYR A 385 2.17 -3.78 5.10
N GLN A 386 1.09 -3.97 5.84
CA GLN A 386 0.22 -2.98 6.46
C GLN A 386 0.43 -3.04 7.96
N LEU A 387 0.58 -1.89 8.60
CA LEU A 387 0.88 -1.84 10.03
C LEU A 387 -0.34 -2.25 10.87
N ASP A 388 -1.55 -1.93 10.40
CA ASP A 388 -2.82 -2.33 10.98
C ASP A 388 -3.85 -2.56 9.86
N VAL A 389 -4.24 -3.81 9.62
CA VAL A 389 -5.18 -4.17 8.54
C VAL A 389 -6.60 -3.63 8.77
N THR A 390 -6.94 -3.24 9.99
CA THR A 390 -8.25 -2.69 10.33
C THR A 390 -8.36 -1.18 10.08
N ASP A 391 -7.25 -0.55 9.70
CA ASP A 391 -7.12 0.90 9.56
C ASP A 391 -7.36 1.38 8.13
N LEU A 392 -8.25 2.36 7.96
CA LEU A 392 -8.56 2.97 6.66
C LEU A 392 -7.31 3.47 5.92
N MET A 393 -6.30 3.95 6.67
CA MET A 393 -5.07 4.49 6.08
C MET A 393 -4.02 3.41 5.76
N CYS A 394 -4.29 2.16 6.11
CA CYS A 394 -3.37 1.04 5.92
C CYS A 394 -3.88 0.06 4.85
N SER A 395 -5.18 -0.23 4.86
CA SER A 395 -5.76 -1.37 4.15
C SER A 395 -7.10 -1.06 3.49
N ARG A 396 -7.36 -1.78 2.40
CA ARG A 396 -8.66 -1.81 1.74
C ARG A 396 -9.75 -2.49 2.54
N SER A 397 -9.37 -3.34 3.48
CA SER A 397 -10.28 -3.91 4.48
C SER A 397 -10.47 -3.01 5.71
N GLY A 398 -9.66 -1.97 5.82
CA GLY A 398 -9.65 -1.07 6.97
C GLY A 398 -10.78 -0.04 6.93
N LYS A 399 -11.12 0.47 8.10
CA LYS A 399 -12.16 1.47 8.33
C LYS A 399 -11.65 2.58 9.25
N MET A 400 -12.45 3.62 9.41
CA MET A 400 -12.35 4.53 10.53
C MET A 400 -12.30 3.73 11.84
N ASN A 401 -11.35 4.06 12.70
CA ASN A 401 -11.15 3.38 13.98
C ASN A 401 -10.77 4.37 15.07
N GLU A 402 -10.71 3.87 16.30
CA GLU A 402 -10.37 4.67 17.49
C GLU A 402 -9.02 5.38 17.36
N ARG A 403 -8.08 4.80 16.61
CA ARG A 403 -6.77 5.43 16.38
C ARG A 403 -6.86 6.61 15.41
N ILE A 404 -7.67 6.57 14.33
CA ILE A 404 -7.93 7.79 13.51
C ILE A 404 -8.56 8.83 14.44
N TYR A 405 -9.61 8.47 15.17
CA TYR A 405 -10.34 9.41 16.02
C TYR A 405 -9.41 10.12 17.01
N LYS A 406 -8.59 9.37 17.75
CA LYS A 406 -7.62 9.93 18.70
C LYS A 406 -6.63 10.88 18.05
N GLU A 407 -6.14 10.55 16.86
CA GLU A 407 -5.20 11.41 16.14
C GLU A 407 -5.87 12.70 15.64
N LEU A 408 -7.07 12.60 15.07
CA LEU A 408 -7.85 13.77 14.69
C LEU A 408 -8.15 14.65 15.91
N LYS A 409 -8.56 14.06 17.03
CA LYS A 409 -8.83 14.78 18.28
C LYS A 409 -7.58 15.48 18.80
N ARG A 410 -6.44 14.79 18.86
CA ARG A 410 -5.16 15.37 19.31
C ARG A 410 -4.78 16.62 18.52
N VAL A 411 -5.15 16.65 17.25
CA VAL A 411 -4.67 17.65 16.29
C VAL A 411 -5.65 18.79 16.07
N TYR A 412 -6.95 18.48 16.01
CA TYR A 412 -7.99 19.42 15.59
C TYR A 412 -8.90 19.88 16.73
N TYR A 413 -9.04 19.11 17.82
CA TYR A 413 -9.90 19.49 18.94
C TYR A 413 -9.24 20.59 19.80
N LYS A 414 -9.94 21.72 19.95
CA LYS A 414 -9.55 22.82 20.82
C LYS A 414 -10.44 22.84 22.06
N LYS A 415 -9.82 22.75 23.23
CA LYS A 415 -10.54 22.82 24.52
C LYS A 415 -11.14 24.19 24.75
#